data_AF-A0A3A0E2J3-F1
#
_entry.id   AF-A0A3A0E2J3-F1
#
_cell.length_a   1.000
_cell.length_b   1.000
_cell.length_c   1.000
_cell.angle_alpha   90.00
_cell.angle_beta   90.00
_cell.angle_gamma   90.00
#
_symmetry.space_group_name_H-M   'P 1'
#
loop_
_entity.id
_entity.type
_entity.pdbx_description
1 polymer ?
#
loop_
_entity_poly.entity_id
_entity_poly.type
_entity_poly.pdbx_seq_one_letter_code
_entity_poly.pdbx_strand_id
1 'polypeptide(L)'
;MLSAAPAHATVPDTIAHKYAMRFPWHGPYYHPVYRQPIALVVPPTAGNTSEYGWGVGSYRITPVYHQFGRHFPGYPGYGGAYLHPPQWPADTTHFGVHYIRGPW
;
A
#
# COMPACT_ATOMS: atom_id res chain seq x y z
N MET A 1 24.31 -14.72 20.83
CA MET A 1 23.49 -14.95 19.62
C MET A 1 22.06 -14.52 19.95
N LEU A 2 21.63 -13.35 19.47
CA LEU A 2 20.27 -12.84 19.75
C LEU A 2 19.28 -13.57 18.84
N SER A 3 18.48 -14.46 19.43
CA SER A 3 17.33 -15.08 18.75
C SER A 3 16.27 -14.02 18.52
N ALA A 4 15.90 -13.78 17.26
CA ALA A 4 14.74 -12.94 16.93
C ALA A 4 13.48 -13.56 17.54
N ALA A 5 12.71 -12.77 18.28
CA ALA A 5 11.43 -13.21 18.83
C ALA A 5 10.50 -13.67 17.68
N PRO A 6 9.77 -14.79 17.84
CA PRO A 6 8.77 -15.18 16.85
C PRO A 6 7.70 -14.10 16.77
N ALA A 7 7.45 -13.57 15.56
CA ALA A 7 6.44 -12.56 15.33
C ALA A 7 5.06 -13.12 15.68
N HIS A 8 4.48 -12.68 16.79
CA HIS A 8 3.09 -12.94 17.11
C HIS A 8 2.24 -12.17 16.10
N ALA A 9 1.64 -12.87 15.13
CA ALA A 9 0.71 -12.25 14.20
C ALA A 9 -0.54 -11.81 14.98
N THR A 10 -0.75 -10.50 15.09
CA THR A 10 -1.93 -9.97 15.76
C THR A 10 -3.15 -10.17 14.86
N VAL A 11 -4.36 -10.11 15.40
CA VAL A 11 -5.62 -10.10 14.62
C VAL A 11 -5.58 -9.15 13.40
N PRO A 12 -5.13 -7.88 13.51
CA PRO A 12 -4.99 -6.99 12.35
C PRO A 12 -3.99 -7.50 11.30
N ASP A 13 -2.88 -8.14 11.70
CA ASP A 13 -1.90 -8.69 10.76
C ASP A 13 -2.49 -9.86 9.98
N THR A 14 -3.36 -10.64 10.61
CA THR A 14 -4.07 -11.75 9.94
C THR A 14 -5.07 -11.23 8.91
N ILE A 15 -5.80 -10.15 9.23
CA ILE A 15 -6.73 -9.48 8.30
C ILE A 15 -5.95 -8.87 7.13
N ALA A 16 -4.84 -8.19 7.43
CA ALA A 16 -3.94 -7.62 6.43
C ALA A 16 -3.41 -8.68 5.47
N HIS A 17 -2.94 -9.81 5.99
CA HIS A 17 -2.49 -10.94 5.17
C HIS A 17 -3.61 -11.47 4.26
N LYS A 18 -4.81 -11.69 4.79
CA LYS A 18 -5.97 -12.16 4.00
C LYS A 18 -6.37 -11.17 2.91
N TYR A 19 -6.30 -9.87 3.19
CA TYR A 19 -6.59 -8.82 2.22
C TYR A 19 -5.53 -8.80 1.12
N ALA A 20 -4.25 -8.87 1.50
CA ALA A 20 -3.12 -8.87 0.58
C ALA A 20 -3.11 -10.04 -0.40
N MET A 21 -3.63 -11.21 0.02
CA MET A 21 -3.78 -12.38 -0.86
C MET A 21 -4.89 -12.24 -1.90
N ARG A 22 -5.88 -11.35 -1.68
CA ARG A 22 -7.10 -11.27 -2.51
C ARG A 22 -7.17 -10.01 -3.36
N PHE A 23 -6.56 -8.92 -2.90
CA PHE A 23 -6.67 -7.61 -3.53
C PHE A 23 -5.28 -7.10 -3.95
N PRO A 24 -5.20 -6.30 -5.03
CA PRO A 24 -3.96 -5.62 -5.39
C PRO A 24 -3.52 -4.67 -4.27
N TRP A 25 -2.22 -4.40 -4.20
CA TRP A 25 -1.63 -3.46 -3.23
C TRP A 25 -1.88 -1.99 -3.57
N HIS A 26 -2.27 -1.73 -4.82
CA HIS A 26 -2.50 -0.40 -5.36
C HIS A 26 -3.97 -0.16 -5.68
N GLY A 27 -4.33 1.11 -5.80
CA GLY A 27 -5.57 1.57 -6.41
C GLY A 27 -5.51 1.50 -7.95
N PRO A 28 -6.55 2.01 -8.63
CA PRO A 28 -6.66 1.93 -10.09
C PRO A 28 -5.80 2.95 -10.84
N TYR A 29 -5.34 4.03 -10.19
CA TYR A 29 -4.64 5.13 -10.83
C TYR A 29 -3.13 4.91 -10.94
N TYR A 30 -2.52 5.36 -12.03
CA TYR A 30 -1.06 5.35 -12.20
C TYR A 30 -0.42 6.67 -11.75
N HIS A 31 0.87 6.62 -11.40
CA HIS A 31 1.65 7.84 -11.17
C HIS A 31 2.06 8.51 -12.51
N PRO A 32 1.83 9.81 -12.72
CA PRO A 32 2.02 10.49 -14.01
C PRO A 32 3.39 10.27 -14.67
N VAL A 33 4.46 10.27 -13.88
CA VAL A 33 5.85 10.15 -14.36
C VAL A 33 6.18 8.72 -14.83
N TYR A 34 5.74 7.71 -14.09
CA TYR A 34 6.17 6.32 -14.32
C TYR A 34 5.11 5.49 -15.04
N ARG A 35 3.91 6.05 -15.23
CA ARG A 35 2.75 5.39 -15.86
C ARG A 35 2.38 4.05 -15.22
N GLN A 36 2.71 3.90 -13.93
CA GLN A 36 2.40 2.75 -13.10
C GLN A 36 2.13 3.21 -11.66
N PRO A 37 1.40 2.44 -10.85
CA PRO A 37 1.31 2.69 -9.41
C PRO A 37 2.68 2.56 -8.75
N ILE A 38 2.92 3.34 -7.70
CA ILE A 38 4.17 3.36 -6.94
C ILE A 38 3.92 2.93 -5.50
N ALA A 39 4.78 2.05 -5.03
CA ALA A 39 4.82 1.65 -3.62
C ALA A 39 5.64 2.66 -2.82
N LEU A 40 5.01 3.31 -1.84
CA LEU A 40 5.69 4.05 -0.78
C LEU A 40 5.98 3.09 0.37
N VAL A 41 7.25 2.75 0.54
CA VAL A 41 7.67 1.78 1.56
C VAL A 41 7.73 2.43 2.93
N VAL A 42 7.03 1.86 3.90
CA VAL A 42 7.01 2.31 5.30
C VAL A 42 7.59 1.26 6.23
N PRO A 43 7.98 1.63 7.47
CA PRO A 43 8.42 0.66 8.48
C PRO A 43 7.39 -0.47 8.68
N PRO A 44 7.82 -1.68 9.06
CA PRO A 44 6.93 -2.83 9.26
C PRO A 44 5.92 -2.61 10.40
N THR A 45 6.24 -1.69 11.32
CA THR A 45 5.40 -1.31 12.46
C THR A 45 4.27 -0.35 12.09
N ALA A 46 4.25 0.19 10.86
CA ALA A 46 3.24 1.13 10.43
C ALA A 46 1.87 0.44 10.26
N GLY A 47 0.94 0.71 11.18
CA GLY A 47 -0.39 0.09 11.20
C GLY A 47 -1.33 0.60 10.11
N ASN A 48 -1.38 1.92 9.92
CA ASN A 48 -2.39 2.62 9.12
C ASN A 48 -1.77 3.66 8.19
N THR A 49 -2.51 4.03 7.15
CA THR A 49 -2.25 5.16 6.26
C THR A 49 -3.27 6.26 6.51
N SER A 50 -2.88 7.49 6.19
CA SER A 50 -3.75 8.65 6.20
C SER A 50 -3.91 9.15 4.76
N GLU A 51 -5.13 9.10 4.24
CA GLU A 51 -5.52 9.60 2.93
C GLU A 51 -6.24 10.94 3.11
N TYR A 52 -5.86 11.95 2.33
CA TYR A 52 -6.39 13.31 2.46
C TYR A 52 -7.17 13.71 1.20
N GLY A 53 -8.33 14.34 1.39
CA GLY A 53 -9.11 14.98 0.34
C GLY A 53 -9.06 16.50 0.44
N TRP A 54 -9.40 17.19 -0.64
CA TRP A 54 -9.34 18.66 -0.70
C TRP A 54 -10.49 19.38 0.00
N GLY A 55 -11.55 18.66 0.40
CA GLY A 55 -12.70 19.20 1.10
C GLY A 55 -12.51 19.33 2.62
N VAL A 56 -13.36 20.14 3.26
CA VAL A 56 -13.32 20.34 4.72
C VAL A 56 -13.57 19.01 5.44
N GLY A 57 -12.65 18.63 6.33
CA GLY A 57 -12.74 17.39 7.09
C GLY A 57 -12.56 16.11 6.26
N SER A 58 -12.14 16.22 5.00
CA SER A 58 -11.97 15.07 4.11
C SER A 58 -10.65 14.37 4.41
N TYR A 59 -10.70 13.38 5.31
CA TYR A 59 -9.60 12.44 5.52
C TYR A 59 -10.13 11.05 5.83
N ARG A 60 -9.36 10.02 5.47
CA ARG A 60 -9.66 8.62 5.77
C ARG A 60 -8.42 7.95 6.34
N ILE A 61 -8.63 7.10 7.33
CA ILE A 61 -7.60 6.22 7.87
C ILE A 61 -7.90 4.79 7.41
N THR A 62 -6.94 4.18 6.73
CA THR A 62 -7.02 2.79 6.27
C THR A 62 -5.86 1.96 6.82
N PRO A 63 -6.07 0.69 7.20
CA PRO A 63 -4.96 -0.20 7.53
C PRO A 63 -4.01 -0.37 6.34
N VAL A 64 -2.70 -0.44 6.60
CA VAL A 64 -1.72 -0.85 5.59
C VAL A 64 -1.81 -2.36 5.47
N TYR A 65 -2.45 -2.85 4.42
CA TYR A 65 -2.72 -4.29 4.26
C TYR A 65 -1.54 -5.08 3.70
N HIS A 66 -0.76 -4.50 2.79
CA HIS A 66 0.28 -5.21 2.06
C HIS A 66 1.65 -5.00 2.72
N GLN A 67 2.43 -6.08 2.74
CA GLN A 67 3.81 -6.10 3.23
C GLN A 67 4.69 -6.83 2.23
N PHE A 68 5.91 -6.35 2.01
CA PHE A 68 6.91 -7.11 1.26
C PHE A 68 7.26 -8.39 2.00
N GLY A 69 7.14 -9.52 1.31
CA GLY A 69 7.63 -10.80 1.82
C GLY A 69 9.16 -10.84 1.85
N ARG A 70 9.72 -11.66 2.74
CA ARG A 70 11.16 -11.93 2.82
C ARG A 70 11.70 -12.57 1.53
N HIS A 71 10.89 -13.42 0.89
CA HIS A 71 11.11 -13.89 -0.47
C HIS A 71 10.39 -12.94 -1.43
N PHE A 72 11.11 -11.94 -1.94
CA PHE A 72 10.62 -11.12 -3.05
C PHE A 72 11.01 -11.82 -4.37
N PRO A 73 10.07 -12.42 -5.13
CA PRO A 73 10.38 -13.18 -6.35
C PRO A 73 10.77 -12.31 -7.56
N GLY A 74 11.18 -11.06 -7.33
CA GLY A 74 11.36 -10.05 -8.37
C GLY A 74 10.07 -9.27 -8.64
N TYR A 75 10.16 -8.31 -9.54
CA TYR A 75 9.06 -7.43 -9.91
C TYR A 75 8.15 -8.16 -10.91
N PRO A 76 6.96 -8.66 -10.52
CA PRO A 76 5.99 -9.05 -11.53
C PRO A 76 5.65 -7.76 -12.30
N GLY A 77 5.77 -7.81 -13.63
CA GLY A 77 5.38 -6.69 -14.47
C GLY A 77 3.99 -6.21 -14.05
N TYR A 78 3.86 -4.89 -13.88
CA TYR A 78 2.62 -4.25 -13.48
C TYR A 78 1.56 -4.44 -14.57
N GLY A 79 0.83 -5.54 -14.48
CA GLY A 79 -0.21 -5.93 -15.41
C GLY A 79 -1.52 -5.25 -15.07
N GLY A 80 -1.98 -4.34 -15.93
CA GLY A 80 -3.30 -3.74 -15.85
C GLY A 80 -3.43 -2.47 -16.67
N ALA A 81 -4.63 -2.19 -17.18
CA ALA A 81 -4.97 -0.87 -17.68
C ALA A 81 -5.20 0.05 -16.49
N TYR A 82 -4.18 0.80 -16.09
CA TYR A 82 -4.31 1.81 -15.04
C TYR A 82 -5.04 3.04 -15.55
N LEU A 83 -5.83 3.66 -14.67
CA LEU A 83 -6.52 4.90 -14.97
C LEU A 83 -5.54 6.07 -14.90
N HIS A 84 -5.72 7.01 -15.83
CA HIS A 84 -5.06 8.31 -15.72
C HIS A 84 -5.57 9.05 -14.48
N PRO A 85 -4.69 9.70 -13.71
CA PRO A 85 -5.13 10.63 -12.68
C PRO A 85 -6.04 11.69 -13.32
N PRO A 86 -7.21 11.95 -12.73
CA PRO A 86 -8.08 13.00 -13.24
C PRO A 86 -7.39 14.36 -13.15
N GLN A 87 -7.74 15.27 -14.05
CA GLN A 87 -7.19 16.62 -14.10
C GLN A 87 -7.39 17.37 -12.77
N TRP A 88 -8.50 17.11 -12.09
CA TRP A 88 -8.77 17.58 -10.73
C TRP A 88 -8.94 16.38 -9.81
N PRO A 89 -7.86 15.94 -9.12
CA PRO A 89 -7.94 14.89 -8.11
C PRO A 89 -8.92 15.25 -7.01
N ALA A 90 -9.67 14.27 -6.49
CA ALA A 90 -10.52 14.47 -5.32
C ALA A 90 -9.73 14.27 -4.02
N ASP A 91 -8.77 13.34 -4.03
CA ASP A 91 -7.95 12.94 -2.89
C ASP A 91 -6.55 12.47 -3.32
N THR A 92 -5.72 12.14 -2.33
CA THR A 92 -4.34 11.68 -2.52
C THR A 92 -4.21 10.31 -3.18
N THR A 93 -5.26 9.48 -3.21
CA THR A 93 -5.19 8.14 -3.80
C THR A 93 -5.11 8.19 -5.33
N HIS A 94 -5.55 9.30 -5.93
CA HIS A 94 -5.49 9.53 -7.37
C HIS A 94 -4.07 9.74 -7.91
N PHE A 95 -3.07 9.98 -7.05
CA PHE A 95 -1.68 10.12 -7.47
C PHE A 95 -0.99 8.78 -7.78
N GLY A 96 -1.67 7.66 -7.53
CA GLY A 96 -1.12 6.32 -7.78
C GLY A 96 0.03 5.95 -6.85
N VAL A 97 0.11 6.55 -5.67
CA VAL A 97 1.11 6.24 -4.64
C VAL A 97 0.41 5.54 -3.48
N HIS A 98 0.87 4.36 -3.11
CA HIS A 98 0.23 3.51 -2.08
C HIS A 98 1.25 2.97 -1.09
N TYR A 99 0.87 2.93 0.18
CA TYR A 99 1.74 2.49 1.27
C TYR A 99 1.86 0.96 1.30
N ILE A 100 3.10 0.47 1.44
CA ILE A 100 3.40 -0.95 1.66
C ILE A 100 4.40 -1.06 2.81
N ARG A 101 4.18 -2.00 3.73
CA ARG A 101 5.13 -2.28 4.81
C ARG A 101 6.40 -2.93 4.28
N GLY A 102 7.54 -2.45 4.75
CA GLY A 102 8.86 -3.02 4.49
C GLY A 102 9.06 -4.42 5.08
N PRO A 103 10.06 -5.17 4.60
CA PRO A 103 10.42 -6.50 5.12
C PRO A 103 11.36 -6.51 6.35
N TRP A 104 11.83 -5.34 6.83
CA TRP A 104 12.89 -5.21 7.86
C TRP A 104 12.37 -4.73 9.21
#